data_AF-M2U8X6-F1
#
_entry.id   AF-M2U8X6-F1
#
_cell.length_a   1.000
_cell.length_b   1.000
_cell.length_c   1.000
_cell.angle_alpha   90.00
_cell.angle_beta   90.00
_cell.angle_gamma   90.00
#
_symmetry.space_group_name_H-M   'P 1'
#
loop_
_entity.id
_entity.type
_entity.pdbx_description
1 polymer ?
#
loop_
_entity_poly.entity_id
_entity_poly.type
_entity_poly.pdbx_seq_one_letter_code
_entity_poly.pdbx_strand_id
1 'polypeptide(L)'
;MAPTKVIEREAPEVVTKSHAPVRSRLPTALRVPILISLNMGINALLWEFASNFLSPELGAISKVPQEDDVTSFYSPHARVAMRWLTVCMTWYLSYDFYDVSALVVLTYAPYAYLITTFYNITPLTAATNICIEVISFALPTYLLRPRSLAHKANAPLRNRFLLNSYQVQLSSFMLATGVYVVLLWGGLKTGVLNTFLVQYFDIPTLEVAHIETPLSLVVKTFIAGFAAKAFLLNPSFAAQPLSENQTPGETFDPATATLSQTLEYNFYNFTQRTRTLIQQTLILNAFLFIGTVQRSMTIVGTDIIGAVGYAGMWVAANTLIALWFGWVGDTSADYEPL
;
A
#
# COMPACT_ATOMS: atom_id res chain seq x y z
N MET A 1 36.50 22.12 33.42
CA MET A 1 35.46 22.10 32.36
C MET A 1 34.17 22.59 32.96
N ALA A 2 33.58 23.66 32.41
CA ALA A 2 32.28 24.14 32.88
C ALA A 2 31.18 23.14 32.47
N PRO A 3 30.18 22.87 33.32
CA PRO A 3 29.09 21.96 32.99
C PRO A 3 28.25 22.50 31.85
N THR A 4 27.91 21.63 30.90
CA THR A 4 27.09 21.95 29.73
C THR A 4 25.70 22.40 30.18
N LYS A 5 25.33 23.64 29.85
CA LYS A 5 24.02 24.21 30.19
C LYS A 5 22.95 23.48 29.37
N VAL A 6 22.20 22.59 30.00
CA VAL A 6 21.01 21.95 29.40
C VAL A 6 19.98 23.06 29.21
N ILE A 7 19.59 23.31 27.95
CA ILE A 7 18.52 24.24 27.62
C ILE A 7 17.22 23.45 27.87
N GLU A 8 16.58 23.68 29.01
CA GLU A 8 15.22 23.19 29.26
C GLU A 8 14.30 23.78 28.18
N ARG A 9 13.69 22.89 27.41
CA ARG A 9 12.74 23.27 26.38
C ARG A 9 11.39 23.47 27.06
N GLU A 10 10.85 24.70 27.02
CA GLU A 10 9.51 24.97 27.54
C GLU A 10 8.51 23.95 26.97
N ALA A 11 7.65 23.43 27.85
CA ALA A 11 6.58 22.52 27.48
C ALA A 11 5.75 23.15 26.35
N PRO A 12 5.36 22.37 25.32
CA PRO A 12 4.64 22.93 24.18
C PRO A 12 3.34 23.57 24.66
N GLU A 13 3.22 24.88 24.47
CA GLU A 13 1.98 25.59 24.69
C GLU A 13 0.92 24.98 23.77
N VAL A 14 -0.06 24.28 24.36
CA VAL A 14 -1.18 23.71 23.62
C VAL A 14 -2.09 24.86 23.21
N VAL A 15 -1.75 25.51 22.09
CA VAL A 15 -2.64 26.47 21.44
C VAL A 15 -3.85 25.69 20.95
N THR A 16 -4.92 25.71 21.73
CA THR A 16 -6.22 25.15 21.38
C THR A 16 -6.84 26.02 20.28
N LYS A 17 -6.40 25.82 19.03
CA LYS A 17 -7.13 26.35 17.87
C LYS A 17 -8.45 25.60 17.77
N SER A 18 -9.48 26.14 18.41
CA SER A 18 -10.88 25.66 18.37
C SER A 18 -11.54 25.97 17.02
N HIS A 19 -10.91 25.58 15.91
CA HIS A 19 -11.66 25.50 14.66
C HIS A 19 -12.52 24.24 14.72
N ALA A 20 -13.79 24.42 15.09
CA ALA A 20 -14.80 23.39 14.98
C ALA A 20 -14.70 22.75 13.59
N PRO A 21 -14.64 21.41 13.48
CA PRO A 21 -14.53 20.75 12.20
C PRO A 21 -15.73 21.16 11.35
N VAL A 22 -15.47 21.70 10.16
CA VAL A 22 -16.52 22.04 9.19
C VAL A 22 -17.30 20.77 8.90
N ARG A 23 -18.49 20.67 9.49
CA ARG A 23 -19.36 19.50 9.37
C ARG A 23 -19.78 19.42 7.90
N SER A 24 -19.35 18.37 7.22
CA SER A 24 -19.75 18.12 5.82
C SER A 24 -21.29 18.16 5.74
N ARG A 25 -21.81 19.01 4.85
CA ARG A 25 -23.26 19.18 4.63
C ARG A 25 -23.93 17.96 3.99
N LEU A 26 -23.15 16.98 3.53
CA LEU A 26 -23.66 15.76 2.92
C LEU A 26 -24.09 14.73 3.98
N PRO A 27 -25.31 14.16 3.85
CA PRO A 27 -25.76 13.03 4.68
C PRO A 27 -24.78 11.87 4.61
N THR A 28 -24.43 11.29 5.76
CA THR A 28 -23.40 10.24 5.87
C THR A 28 -23.69 9.03 4.97
N ALA A 29 -24.98 8.64 4.85
CA ALA A 29 -25.41 7.51 4.03
C ALA A 29 -25.20 7.71 2.52
N LEU A 30 -25.25 8.96 2.02
CA LEU A 30 -25.08 9.26 0.60
C LEU A 30 -23.62 9.34 0.17
N ARG A 31 -22.67 9.43 1.11
CA ARG A 31 -21.25 9.61 0.77
C ARG A 31 -20.68 8.41 0.03
N VAL A 32 -21.02 7.19 0.44
CA VAL A 32 -20.50 5.97 -0.20
C VAL A 32 -21.05 5.79 -1.62
N PRO A 33 -22.38 5.88 -1.86
CA PRO A 33 -22.91 5.86 -3.22
C PRO A 33 -22.31 6.93 -4.14
N ILE A 34 -22.22 8.18 -3.68
CA ILE A 34 -21.60 9.27 -4.46
C ILE A 34 -20.14 8.97 -4.76
N LEU A 35 -19.40 8.42 -3.79
CA LEU A 35 -17.99 8.07 -3.97
C LEU A 35 -17.82 6.96 -5.02
N ILE A 36 -18.67 5.94 -5.01
CA ILE A 36 -18.69 4.88 -6.03
C ILE A 36 -18.99 5.47 -7.42
N SER A 37 -20.05 6.28 -7.53
CA SER A 37 -20.43 6.90 -8.81
C SER A 37 -19.32 7.80 -9.36
N LEU A 38 -18.68 8.62 -8.51
CA LEU A 38 -17.60 9.52 -8.91
C LEU A 38 -16.34 8.73 -9.30
N ASN A 39 -16.01 7.67 -8.55
CA ASN A 39 -14.88 6.78 -8.84
C ASN A 39 -15.03 6.09 -10.21
N MET A 40 -16.22 5.62 -10.55
CA MET A 40 -16.51 5.01 -11.85
C MET A 40 -16.54 6.04 -12.97
N GLY A 41 -17.23 7.17 -12.76
CA GLY A 41 -17.34 8.23 -13.76
C GLY A 41 -15.98 8.82 -14.13
N ILE A 42 -15.13 9.11 -13.14
CA ILE A 42 -13.76 9.61 -13.40
C ILE A 42 -12.93 8.57 -14.14
N ASN A 43 -13.00 7.29 -13.75
CA ASN A 43 -12.25 6.24 -14.43
C ASN A 43 -12.64 6.12 -15.91
N ALA A 44 -13.95 6.11 -16.21
CA ALA A 44 -14.47 6.07 -17.57
C ALA A 44 -14.02 7.29 -18.39
N LEU A 45 -14.18 8.50 -17.85
CA LEU A 45 -13.77 9.75 -18.53
C LEU A 45 -12.27 9.80 -18.81
N LEU A 46 -11.45 9.37 -17.86
CA LEU A 46 -10.00 9.35 -18.04
C LEU A 46 -9.54 8.32 -19.07
N TRP A 47 -10.18 7.14 -19.13
CA TRP A 47 -9.91 6.15 -20.16
C TRP A 47 -10.36 6.61 -21.55
N GLU A 48 -11.54 7.24 -21.65
CA GLU A 48 -12.01 7.85 -22.89
C GLU A 48 -11.02 8.93 -23.36
N PHE A 49 -10.59 9.82 -22.48
CA PHE A 49 -9.58 10.83 -22.79
C PHE A 49 -8.25 10.20 -23.25
N ALA A 50 -7.73 9.22 -22.50
CA ALA A 50 -6.48 8.53 -22.80
C ALA A 50 -6.52 7.78 -24.14
N SER A 51 -7.67 7.22 -24.52
CA SER A 51 -7.85 6.48 -25.77
C SER A 51 -7.62 7.35 -27.03
N ASN A 52 -7.70 8.68 -26.91
CA ASN A 52 -7.39 9.59 -28.02
C ASN A 52 -5.89 9.72 -28.30
N PHE A 53 -5.04 9.38 -27.33
CA PHE A 53 -3.59 9.57 -27.40
C PHE A 53 -2.79 8.26 -27.35
N LEU A 54 -3.37 7.19 -26.81
CA LEU A 54 -2.71 5.91 -26.61
C LEU A 54 -3.19 4.85 -27.59
N SER A 55 -2.24 4.08 -28.11
CA SER A 55 -2.54 2.86 -28.86
C SER A 55 -3.28 1.85 -27.98
N PRO A 56 -4.20 1.04 -28.53
CA PRO A 56 -5.00 0.06 -27.79
C PRO A 56 -4.19 -1.19 -27.39
N GLU A 57 -2.99 -1.01 -26.82
CA GLU A 57 -2.05 -2.08 -26.46
C GLU A 57 -2.64 -3.02 -25.39
N LEU A 58 -3.33 -2.46 -24.38
CA LEU A 58 -3.96 -3.25 -23.33
C LEU A 58 -5.10 -4.13 -23.87
N GLY A 59 -5.79 -3.67 -24.91
CA GLY A 59 -6.83 -4.46 -25.57
C GLY A 59 -6.25 -5.70 -26.28
N ALA A 60 -5.04 -5.59 -26.84
CA ALA A 60 -4.39 -6.68 -27.57
C ALA A 60 -3.98 -7.86 -26.67
N ILE A 61 -3.68 -7.60 -25.40
CA ILE A 61 -3.29 -8.64 -24.43
C ILE A 61 -4.44 -9.10 -23.53
N SER A 62 -5.59 -8.41 -23.58
CA SER A 62 -6.74 -8.71 -22.71
C SER A 62 -7.61 -9.82 -23.30
N LYS A 63 -8.09 -10.72 -22.44
CA LYS A 63 -9.11 -11.72 -22.81
C LYS A 63 -10.40 -11.02 -23.21
N VAL A 64 -11.00 -11.48 -24.30
CA VAL A 64 -12.34 -11.09 -24.70
C VAL A 64 -13.33 -11.78 -23.75
N PRO A 65 -14.18 -11.04 -23.03
CA PRO A 65 -15.19 -11.65 -22.15
C PRO A 65 -16.15 -12.51 -22.98
N GLN A 66 -16.31 -13.78 -22.59
CA GLN A 66 -17.33 -14.66 -23.16
C GLN A 66 -18.66 -14.42 -22.43
N GLU A 67 -19.78 -14.40 -23.15
CA GLU A 67 -21.11 -14.06 -22.59
C GLU A 67 -21.54 -15.02 -21.46
N ASP A 68 -21.09 -16.27 -21.51
CA ASP A 68 -21.43 -17.31 -20.52
C ASP A 68 -20.59 -17.23 -19.24
N ASP A 69 -19.52 -16.42 -19.22
CA ASP A 69 -18.51 -16.41 -18.15
C ASP A 69 -18.75 -15.31 -17.11
N VAL A 70 -20.00 -15.20 -16.64
CA VAL A 70 -20.44 -14.14 -15.72
C VAL A 70 -19.84 -14.32 -14.32
N THR A 71 -19.67 -15.56 -13.87
CA THR A 71 -19.22 -15.91 -12.51
C THR A 71 -17.71 -16.01 -12.35
N SER A 72 -16.94 -15.92 -13.43
CA SER A 72 -15.48 -16.00 -13.35
C SER A 72 -14.87 -14.80 -12.65
N PHE A 73 -13.76 -15.05 -11.95
CA PHE A 73 -13.01 -14.08 -11.17
C PHE A 73 -12.47 -12.90 -12.00
N TYR A 74 -12.31 -13.09 -13.32
CA TYR A 74 -11.82 -12.08 -14.26
C TYR A 74 -12.92 -11.44 -15.11
N SER A 75 -14.19 -11.78 -14.88
CA SER A 75 -15.31 -11.22 -15.64
C SER A 75 -15.41 -9.69 -15.46
N PRO A 76 -16.03 -8.96 -16.40
CA PRO A 76 -16.29 -7.53 -16.24
C PRO A 76 -17.00 -7.19 -14.93
N HIS A 77 -17.95 -8.03 -14.51
CA HIS A 77 -18.67 -7.86 -13.24
C HIS A 77 -17.76 -8.06 -12.04
N ALA A 78 -16.87 -9.06 -12.07
CA ALA A 78 -15.90 -9.26 -11.00
C ALA A 78 -14.93 -8.07 -10.86
N ARG A 79 -14.54 -7.42 -11.97
CA ARG A 79 -13.70 -6.23 -11.94
C ARG A 79 -14.40 -5.04 -11.29
N VAL A 80 -15.67 -4.82 -11.64
CA VAL A 80 -16.51 -3.80 -11.01
C VAL A 80 -16.70 -4.11 -9.52
N ALA A 81 -16.95 -5.37 -9.16
CA ALA A 81 -17.11 -5.80 -7.78
C ALA A 81 -15.83 -5.57 -6.95
N MET A 82 -14.65 -5.90 -7.47
CA MET A 82 -13.38 -5.66 -6.79
C MET A 82 -13.12 -4.16 -6.59
N ARG A 83 -13.45 -3.35 -7.60
CA ARG A 83 -13.36 -1.89 -7.51
C ARG A 83 -14.29 -1.34 -6.43
N TRP A 84 -15.54 -1.81 -6.38
CA TRP A 84 -16.50 -1.47 -5.33
C TRP A 84 -16.02 -1.92 -3.95
N LEU A 85 -15.52 -3.15 -3.83
CA LEU A 85 -14.96 -3.68 -2.60
C LEU A 85 -13.82 -2.78 -2.10
N THR A 86 -12.92 -2.38 -2.98
CA THR A 86 -11.80 -1.49 -2.66
C THR A 86 -12.30 -0.13 -2.17
N VAL A 87 -13.26 0.46 -2.86
CA VAL A 87 -13.92 1.71 -2.43
C VAL A 87 -14.58 1.56 -1.06
N CYS A 88 -15.39 0.52 -0.85
CA CYS A 88 -16.13 0.31 0.39
C CYS A 88 -15.20 0.01 1.56
N MET A 89 -14.16 -0.79 1.35
CA MET A 89 -13.20 -1.15 2.40
C MET A 89 -12.30 0.01 2.77
N THR A 90 -11.78 0.76 1.79
CA THR A 90 -11.02 1.99 2.08
C THR A 90 -11.89 3.02 2.82
N TRP A 91 -13.19 3.07 2.50
CA TRP A 91 -14.14 3.85 3.27
C TRP A 91 -14.28 3.33 4.71
N TYR A 92 -14.55 2.03 4.89
CA TYR A 92 -14.70 1.41 6.21
C TYR A 92 -13.46 1.58 7.11
N LEU A 93 -12.27 1.40 6.54
CA LEU A 93 -10.98 1.52 7.22
C LEU A 93 -10.54 2.97 7.49
N SER A 94 -11.36 3.96 7.11
CA SER A 94 -11.11 5.39 7.35
C SER A 94 -9.81 5.93 6.72
N TYR A 95 -9.34 5.32 5.62
CA TYR A 95 -8.18 5.79 4.86
C TYR A 95 -8.43 7.11 4.15
N ASP A 96 -7.46 8.02 4.19
CA ASP A 96 -7.54 9.27 3.44
C ASP A 96 -7.02 9.12 1.99
N PHE A 97 -7.01 10.20 1.23
CA PHE A 97 -6.60 10.14 -0.17
C PHE A 97 -5.13 9.76 -0.36
N TYR A 98 -4.23 10.02 0.60
CA TYR A 98 -2.83 9.59 0.53
C TYR A 98 -2.72 8.09 0.76
N ASP A 99 -3.38 7.58 1.81
CA ASP A 99 -3.43 6.16 2.13
C ASP A 99 -4.04 5.35 0.97
N VAL A 100 -5.14 5.84 0.40
CA VAL A 100 -5.81 5.19 -0.74
C VAL A 100 -4.93 5.24 -2.00
N SER A 101 -4.28 6.36 -2.29
CA SER A 101 -3.36 6.46 -3.43
C SER A 101 -2.21 5.46 -3.30
N ALA A 102 -1.61 5.37 -2.11
CA ALA A 102 -0.50 4.46 -1.84
C ALA A 102 -0.94 2.99 -1.97
N LEU A 103 -2.11 2.63 -1.42
CA LEU A 103 -2.69 1.30 -1.59
C LEU A 103 -2.92 0.96 -3.06
N VAL A 104 -3.51 1.88 -3.83
CA VAL A 104 -3.75 1.68 -5.27
C VAL A 104 -2.44 1.47 -6.01
N VAL A 105 -1.44 2.34 -5.84
CA VAL A 105 -0.11 2.16 -6.46
C VAL A 105 0.46 0.77 -6.15
N LEU A 106 0.46 0.36 -4.88
CA LEU A 106 1.04 -0.93 -4.49
C LEU A 106 0.28 -2.11 -5.07
N THR A 107 -1.04 -2.04 -5.14
CA THR A 107 -1.84 -3.12 -5.73
C THR A 107 -1.65 -3.21 -7.24
N TYR A 108 -1.44 -2.09 -7.95
CA TYR A 108 -1.27 -2.05 -9.41
C TYR A 108 0.18 -2.23 -9.88
N ALA A 109 1.18 -1.99 -9.03
CA ALA A 109 2.59 -2.14 -9.37
C ALA A 109 2.97 -3.54 -9.91
N PRO A 110 2.49 -4.67 -9.33
CA PRO A 110 2.72 -6.01 -9.89
C PRO A 110 2.26 -6.14 -11.34
N TYR A 111 1.03 -5.70 -11.61
CA TYR A 111 0.45 -5.77 -12.95
C TYR A 111 1.24 -4.91 -13.94
N ALA A 112 1.60 -3.68 -13.55
CA ALA A 112 2.41 -2.80 -14.39
C ALA A 112 3.80 -3.37 -14.69
N TYR A 113 4.45 -4.00 -13.71
CA TYR A 113 5.73 -4.67 -13.92
C TYR A 113 5.59 -5.86 -14.88
N LEU A 114 4.55 -6.69 -14.69
CA LEU A 114 4.27 -7.84 -15.55
C LEU A 114 4.11 -7.41 -17.01
N ILE A 115 3.22 -6.45 -17.29
CA ILE A 115 2.88 -6.07 -18.66
C ILE A 115 4.03 -5.36 -19.39
N THR A 116 4.82 -4.54 -18.68
CA THR A 116 5.96 -3.83 -19.29
C THR A 116 7.18 -4.72 -19.51
N THR A 117 7.32 -5.79 -18.73
CA THR A 117 8.52 -6.65 -18.78
C THR A 117 8.31 -7.90 -19.62
N PHE A 118 7.10 -8.47 -19.63
CA PHE A 118 6.82 -9.75 -20.28
C PHE A 118 5.86 -9.64 -21.46
N TYR A 119 5.00 -8.60 -21.51
CA TYR A 119 3.99 -8.43 -22.57
C TYR A 119 4.29 -7.29 -23.55
N ASN A 120 5.51 -6.73 -23.51
CA ASN A 120 5.96 -5.66 -24.40
C ASN A 120 5.03 -4.44 -24.47
N ILE A 121 4.31 -4.14 -23.38
CA ILE A 121 3.48 -2.95 -23.28
C ILE A 121 4.36 -1.74 -23.00
N THR A 122 4.10 -0.62 -23.67
CA THR A 122 4.95 0.56 -23.49
C THR A 122 4.84 1.09 -22.05
N PRO A 123 5.95 1.55 -21.45
CA PRO A 123 5.93 2.13 -20.11
C PRO A 123 4.96 3.31 -19.96
N LEU A 124 4.72 4.05 -21.05
CA LEU A 124 3.76 5.16 -21.10
C LEU A 124 2.32 4.66 -20.88
N THR A 125 1.92 3.58 -21.56
CA THR A 125 0.59 2.96 -21.37
C THR A 125 0.42 2.43 -19.96
N ALA A 126 1.43 1.75 -19.42
CA ALA A 126 1.40 1.23 -18.06
C ALA A 126 1.35 2.34 -16.99
N ALA A 127 2.13 3.41 -17.17
CA ALA A 127 2.11 4.58 -16.28
C ALA A 127 0.76 5.30 -16.34
N THR A 128 0.19 5.46 -17.55
CA THR A 128 -1.13 6.08 -17.70
C THR A 128 -2.20 5.25 -17.00
N ASN A 129 -2.19 3.92 -17.15
CA ASN A 129 -3.09 3.03 -16.41
C ASN A 129 -3.01 3.26 -14.89
N ILE A 130 -1.80 3.23 -14.30
CA ILE A 130 -1.64 3.50 -12.86
C ILE A 130 -2.15 4.91 -12.49
N CYS A 131 -1.83 5.94 -13.27
CA CYS A 131 -2.26 7.32 -13.01
C CYS A 131 -3.78 7.45 -13.04
N ILE A 132 -4.45 6.85 -14.02
CA ILE A 132 -5.92 6.83 -14.13
C ILE A 132 -6.52 6.17 -12.88
N GLU A 133 -5.95 5.04 -12.48
CA GLU A 133 -6.40 4.31 -11.30
C GLU A 133 -6.20 5.12 -10.02
N VAL A 134 -5.02 5.69 -9.80
CA VAL A 134 -4.75 6.56 -8.65
C VAL A 134 -5.70 7.75 -8.62
N ILE A 135 -5.86 8.50 -9.71
CA ILE A 135 -6.74 9.68 -9.76
C ILE A 135 -8.19 9.29 -9.49
N SER A 136 -8.65 8.21 -10.11
CA SER A 136 -10.04 7.77 -9.97
C SER A 136 -10.40 7.29 -8.57
N PHE A 137 -9.45 6.83 -7.75
CA PHE A 137 -9.67 6.54 -6.33
C PHE A 137 -9.36 7.74 -5.41
N ALA A 138 -8.30 8.50 -5.69
CA ALA A 138 -7.81 9.59 -4.85
C ALA A 138 -8.68 10.85 -4.92
N LEU A 139 -9.16 11.23 -6.11
CA LEU A 139 -9.96 12.44 -6.26
C LEU A 139 -11.32 12.34 -5.53
N PRO A 140 -12.11 11.26 -5.67
CA PRO A 140 -13.33 11.12 -4.88
C PRO A 140 -13.09 11.12 -3.38
N THR A 141 -12.06 10.42 -2.92
CA THR A 141 -11.74 10.35 -1.49
C THR A 141 -11.28 11.70 -0.96
N TYR A 142 -10.49 12.45 -1.73
CA TYR A 142 -10.10 13.82 -1.38
C TYR A 142 -11.31 14.76 -1.22
N LEU A 143 -12.30 14.66 -2.11
CA LEU A 143 -13.47 15.54 -2.08
C LEU A 143 -14.44 15.21 -0.93
N LEU A 144 -14.59 13.93 -0.59
CA LEU A 144 -15.64 13.45 0.33
C LEU A 144 -15.15 13.12 1.74
N ARG A 145 -13.83 13.09 1.97
CA ARG A 145 -13.24 12.65 3.24
C ARG A 145 -12.16 13.60 3.76
N PRO A 146 -12.17 13.93 5.07
CA PRO A 146 -11.09 14.69 5.68
C PRO A 146 -9.79 13.88 5.77
N ARG A 147 -8.66 14.60 5.79
CA ARG A 147 -7.32 14.00 5.94
C ARG A 147 -7.16 13.26 7.28
N SER A 148 -6.40 12.17 7.27
CA SER A 148 -6.06 11.42 8.47
C SER A 148 -5.14 12.24 9.38
N LEU A 149 -5.02 11.85 10.66
CA LEU A 149 -4.14 12.54 11.60
C LEU A 149 -2.67 12.48 11.18
N ALA A 150 -2.23 11.37 10.58
CA ALA A 150 -0.87 11.19 10.06
C ALA A 150 -0.50 12.29 9.04
N HIS A 151 -1.43 12.62 8.13
CA HIS A 151 -1.20 13.57 7.05
C HIS A 151 -1.60 15.02 7.39
N LYS A 152 -2.12 15.28 8.59
CA LYS A 152 -2.40 16.65 9.07
C LYS A 152 -1.15 17.26 9.70
N ALA A 153 -0.59 18.28 9.04
CA ALA A 153 0.62 18.97 9.52
C ALA A 153 0.51 19.48 10.97
N ASN A 154 -0.67 19.93 11.38
CA ASN A 154 -0.91 20.56 12.67
C ASN A 154 -1.51 19.59 13.72
N ALA A 155 -1.60 18.29 13.42
CA ALA A 155 -2.10 17.33 14.40
C ALA A 155 -1.01 17.02 15.45
N PRO A 156 -1.32 17.06 16.76
CA PRO A 156 -0.36 16.71 17.81
C PRO A 156 -0.08 15.20 17.76
N LEU A 157 1.09 14.82 17.23
CA LEU A 157 1.57 13.44 17.19
C LEU A 157 2.91 13.35 17.93
N ARG A 158 3.01 12.43 18.91
CA ARG A 158 4.25 12.20 19.65
C ARG A 158 5.45 11.97 18.73
N ASN A 159 5.27 11.13 17.71
CA ASN A 159 6.34 10.74 16.77
C ASN A 159 6.38 11.62 15.50
N ARG A 160 5.87 12.86 15.54
CA ARG A 160 5.83 13.76 14.36
C ARG A 160 7.22 14.02 13.78
N PHE A 161 8.25 14.03 14.62
CA PHE A 161 9.63 14.22 14.18
C PHE A 161 10.11 13.13 13.22
N LEU A 162 9.65 11.87 13.38
CA LEU A 162 9.96 10.77 12.45
C LEU A 162 9.24 10.93 11.10
N LEU A 163 8.03 11.47 11.12
CA LEU A 163 7.26 11.76 9.91
C LEU A 163 7.84 12.93 9.11
N ASN A 164 8.40 13.93 9.81
CA ASN A 164 8.98 15.12 9.18
C ASN A 164 10.49 14.96 8.87
N SER A 165 11.16 13.94 9.42
CA SER A 165 12.60 13.74 9.22
C SER A 165 12.90 13.25 7.81
N TYR A 166 13.57 14.08 7.01
CA TYR A 166 14.00 13.72 5.66
C TYR A 166 14.83 12.45 5.63
N GLN A 167 15.76 12.29 6.57
CA GLN A 167 16.64 11.12 6.62
C GLN A 167 15.87 9.82 6.84
N VAL A 168 14.92 9.80 7.78
CA VAL A 168 14.08 8.61 8.06
C VAL A 168 13.18 8.29 6.88
N GLN A 169 12.57 9.30 6.28
CA GLN A 169 11.68 9.13 5.14
C GLN A 169 12.43 8.63 3.90
N LEU A 170 13.61 9.20 3.61
CA LEU A 170 14.43 8.81 2.46
C LEU A 170 15.03 7.41 2.65
N SER A 171 15.61 7.11 3.81
CA SER A 171 16.22 5.80 4.06
C SER A 171 15.18 4.67 4.00
N SER A 172 14.00 4.89 4.58
CA SER A 172 12.92 3.90 4.57
C SER A 172 12.33 3.70 3.17
N PHE A 173 12.23 4.78 2.40
CA PHE A 173 11.84 4.73 1.00
C PHE A 173 12.85 3.92 0.15
N MET A 174 14.14 4.23 0.29
CA MET A 174 15.22 3.54 -0.42
C MET A 174 15.28 2.07 -0.02
N LEU A 175 15.09 1.75 1.26
CA LEU A 175 15.01 0.38 1.76
C LEU A 175 13.87 -0.39 1.09
N ALA A 176 12.65 0.16 1.07
CA ALA A 176 11.50 -0.48 0.43
C ALA A 176 11.75 -0.73 -1.06
N THR A 177 12.29 0.26 -1.77
CA THR A 177 12.67 0.13 -3.18
C THR A 177 13.74 -0.96 -3.36
N GLY A 178 14.76 -0.97 -2.50
CA GLY A 178 15.82 -1.98 -2.50
C GLY A 178 15.29 -3.40 -2.31
N VAL A 179 14.31 -3.63 -1.44
CA VAL A 179 13.70 -4.95 -1.25
C VAL A 179 12.99 -5.43 -2.52
N TYR A 180 12.21 -4.57 -3.19
CA TYR A 180 11.59 -4.93 -4.48
C TYR A 180 12.65 -5.27 -5.53
N VAL A 181 13.69 -4.44 -5.64
CA VAL A 181 14.78 -4.66 -6.59
C VAL A 181 15.48 -5.98 -6.32
N VAL A 182 15.87 -6.28 -5.08
CA VAL A 182 16.57 -7.52 -4.73
C VAL A 182 15.73 -8.75 -5.03
N LEU A 183 14.44 -8.73 -4.70
CA LEU A 183 13.56 -9.87 -4.97
C LEU A 183 13.31 -10.09 -6.47
N LEU A 184 12.98 -9.02 -7.21
CA LEU A 184 12.73 -9.12 -8.64
C LEU A 184 14.01 -9.48 -9.39
N TRP A 185 15.10 -8.78 -9.13
CA TRP A 185 16.39 -9.03 -9.77
C TRP A 185 16.92 -10.43 -9.42
N GLY A 186 16.83 -10.83 -8.15
CA GLY A 186 17.20 -12.17 -7.71
C GLY A 186 16.35 -13.24 -8.40
N GLY A 187 15.03 -13.04 -8.50
CA GLY A 187 14.12 -13.94 -9.22
C GLY A 187 14.43 -14.05 -10.71
N LEU A 188 14.82 -12.95 -11.35
CA LEU A 188 15.24 -12.93 -12.76
C LEU A 188 16.59 -13.64 -12.96
N LYS A 189 17.61 -13.33 -12.15
CA LYS A 189 18.97 -13.86 -12.31
C LYS A 189 19.12 -15.32 -11.91
N THR A 190 18.34 -15.78 -10.93
CA THR A 190 18.26 -17.22 -10.61
C THR A 190 17.44 -18.00 -11.64
N GLY A 191 16.72 -17.32 -12.54
CA GLY A 191 15.84 -17.93 -13.53
C GLY A 191 14.53 -18.48 -12.97
N VAL A 192 14.30 -18.38 -11.66
CA VAL A 192 13.09 -18.88 -10.99
C VAL A 192 11.85 -18.15 -11.50
N LEU A 193 11.91 -16.81 -11.58
CA LEU A 193 10.76 -16.01 -12.03
C LEU A 193 10.44 -16.25 -13.51
N ASN A 194 11.47 -16.27 -14.37
CA ASN A 194 11.27 -16.46 -15.81
C ASN A 194 10.75 -17.86 -16.11
N THR A 195 11.35 -18.90 -15.54
CA THR A 195 10.90 -20.29 -15.73
C THR A 195 9.49 -20.48 -15.21
N PHE A 196 9.19 -19.94 -14.03
CA PHE A 196 7.85 -20.02 -13.44
C PHE A 196 6.80 -19.34 -14.33
N LEU A 197 7.05 -18.11 -14.79
CA LEU A 197 6.09 -17.43 -15.65
C LEU A 197 5.92 -18.16 -16.98
N VAL A 198 6.98 -18.61 -17.65
CA VAL A 198 6.87 -19.35 -18.93
C VAL A 198 6.07 -20.65 -18.77
N GLN A 199 6.15 -21.30 -17.61
CA GLN A 199 5.40 -22.53 -17.35
C GLN A 199 3.88 -22.31 -17.26
N TYR A 200 3.44 -21.15 -16.75
CA TYR A 200 2.03 -20.90 -16.44
C TYR A 200 1.39 -19.79 -17.30
N PHE A 201 2.20 -19.00 -18.00
CA PHE A 201 1.78 -17.83 -18.77
C PHE A 201 2.31 -17.98 -20.20
N ASP A 202 1.46 -17.68 -21.19
CA ASP A 202 1.87 -17.54 -22.59
C ASP A 202 2.56 -16.18 -22.79
N ILE A 203 3.87 -16.15 -22.52
CA ILE A 203 4.66 -14.93 -22.55
C ILE A 203 5.17 -14.66 -23.97
N PRO A 204 4.89 -13.48 -24.55
CA PRO A 204 5.35 -13.16 -25.91
C PRO A 204 6.86 -12.88 -26.01
N THR A 205 7.49 -12.32 -24.96
CA THR A 205 8.92 -12.03 -24.98
C THR A 205 9.57 -12.08 -23.59
N LEU A 206 10.83 -12.52 -23.56
CA LEU A 206 11.70 -12.48 -22.38
C LEU A 206 12.86 -11.50 -22.54
N GLU A 207 12.93 -10.75 -23.64
CA GLU A 207 14.07 -9.88 -23.96
C GLU A 207 14.29 -8.83 -22.87
N VAL A 208 13.23 -8.08 -22.52
CA VAL A 208 13.27 -7.03 -21.48
C VAL A 208 13.68 -7.62 -20.13
N ALA A 209 13.18 -8.80 -19.78
CA ALA A 209 13.52 -9.50 -18.55
C ALA A 209 15.01 -9.89 -18.46
N HIS A 210 15.67 -10.19 -19.59
CA HIS A 210 17.09 -10.57 -19.63
C HIS A 210 18.03 -9.37 -19.57
N ILE A 211 17.69 -8.27 -20.25
CA ILE A 211 18.47 -7.03 -20.24
C ILE A 211 18.24 -6.20 -18.97
N GLU A 212 17.27 -6.58 -18.15
CA GLU A 212 16.92 -5.90 -16.91
C GLU A 212 18.14 -5.77 -15.97
N THR A 213 18.35 -4.54 -15.48
CA THR A 213 19.42 -4.20 -14.54
C THR A 213 18.81 -3.78 -13.20
N PRO A 214 19.58 -3.79 -12.09
CA PRO A 214 19.10 -3.24 -10.83
C PRO A 214 18.62 -1.79 -10.97
N LEU A 215 19.27 -0.99 -11.82
CA LEU A 215 18.90 0.41 -12.05
C LEU A 215 17.55 0.54 -12.78
N SER A 216 17.29 -0.28 -13.80
CA SER A 216 15.99 -0.28 -14.49
C SER A 216 14.86 -0.72 -13.55
N LEU A 217 15.13 -1.68 -12.66
CA LEU A 217 14.19 -2.09 -11.61
C LEU A 217 13.95 -1.00 -10.58
N VAL A 218 14.98 -0.23 -10.20
CA VAL A 218 14.79 0.95 -9.35
C VAL A 218 13.80 1.91 -9.99
N VAL A 219 13.93 2.20 -11.29
CA VAL A 219 13.00 3.09 -11.99
C VAL A 219 11.57 2.53 -12.00
N LYS A 220 11.40 1.23 -12.31
CA LYS A 220 10.09 0.57 -12.35
C LYS A 220 9.41 0.48 -10.97
N THR A 221 10.19 0.32 -9.90
CA THR A 221 9.68 0.09 -8.54
C THR A 221 9.75 1.33 -7.65
N PHE A 222 10.30 2.44 -8.13
CA PHE A 222 10.46 3.69 -7.38
C PHE A 222 9.15 4.15 -6.74
N ILE A 223 8.09 4.24 -7.53
CA ILE A 223 6.79 4.72 -7.03
C ILE A 223 6.18 3.71 -6.04
N ALA A 224 6.38 2.40 -6.27
CA ALA A 224 5.95 1.36 -5.35
C ALA A 224 6.68 1.43 -4.01
N GLY A 225 8.01 1.64 -3.99
CA GLY A 225 8.77 1.85 -2.77
C GLY A 225 8.31 3.08 -1.97
N PHE A 226 7.99 4.17 -2.68
CA PHE A 226 7.46 5.38 -2.05
C PHE A 226 6.09 5.12 -1.41
N ALA A 227 5.22 4.42 -2.14
CA ALA A 227 3.90 4.03 -1.67
C ALA A 227 3.98 3.03 -0.50
N ALA A 228 4.92 2.09 -0.49
CA ALA A 228 5.12 1.13 0.60
C ALA A 228 5.45 1.85 1.91
N LYS A 229 6.37 2.82 1.86
CA LYS A 229 6.66 3.70 3.00
C LYS A 229 5.42 4.50 3.42
N ALA A 230 4.71 5.10 2.45
CA ALA A 230 3.54 5.92 2.74
C ALA A 230 2.40 5.13 3.39
N PHE A 231 2.18 3.88 2.97
CA PHE A 231 1.06 3.04 3.45
C PHE A 231 1.41 2.21 4.70
N LEU A 232 2.61 1.65 4.78
CA LEU A 232 3.01 0.78 5.89
C LEU A 232 3.62 1.59 7.04
N LEU A 233 4.63 2.42 6.73
CA LEU A 233 5.46 3.04 7.77
C LEU A 233 4.80 4.29 8.37
N ASN A 234 4.29 5.21 7.54
CA ASN A 234 3.74 6.48 8.04
C ASN A 234 2.59 6.28 9.04
N PRO A 235 1.59 5.40 8.80
CA PRO A 235 0.55 5.14 9.78
C PRO A 235 1.08 4.49 11.05
N SER A 236 2.11 3.63 10.96
CA SER A 236 2.75 3.02 12.13
C SER A 236 3.39 4.06 13.05
N PHE A 237 4.01 5.11 12.49
CA PHE A 237 4.55 6.22 13.30
C PHE A 237 3.45 7.10 13.88
N ALA A 238 2.34 7.26 13.17
CA ALA A 238 1.21 8.05 13.66
C ALA A 238 0.39 7.32 14.74
N ALA A 239 0.54 6.01 14.89
CA ALA A 239 -0.10 5.24 15.95
C ALA A 239 0.43 5.68 17.33
N GLN A 240 -0.46 6.25 18.14
CA GLN A 240 -0.15 6.69 19.51
C GLN A 240 -0.54 5.58 20.48
N PRO A 241 0.23 5.32 21.56
CA PRO A 241 -0.31 4.53 22.66
C PRO A 241 -1.57 5.22 23.21
N LEU A 242 -2.53 4.43 23.68
CA LEU A 242 -3.74 4.95 24.29
C LEU A 242 -3.37 5.91 25.42
N SER A 243 -4.09 7.04 25.48
CA SER A 243 -3.90 8.14 26.44
C SER A 243 -3.62 7.63 27.85
N GLU A 244 -2.82 8.36 28.64
CA GLU A 244 -2.52 8.08 30.07
C GLU A 244 -3.77 7.83 30.96
N ASN A 245 -4.96 8.17 30.47
CA ASN A 245 -6.26 7.92 31.12
C ASN A 245 -6.87 6.55 30.82
N GLN A 246 -6.22 5.69 30.03
CA GLN A 246 -6.58 4.28 29.96
C GLN A 246 -5.77 3.52 30.98
N THR A 247 -6.47 2.77 31.83
CA THR A 247 -5.91 1.88 32.84
C THR A 247 -4.70 1.16 32.24
N PRO A 248 -3.50 1.26 32.84
CA PRO A 248 -2.38 0.42 32.44
C PRO A 248 -2.91 -1.00 32.36
N GLY A 249 -2.81 -1.63 31.19
CA GLY A 249 -3.11 -3.05 31.09
C GLY A 249 -2.31 -3.77 32.18
N GLU A 250 -2.91 -4.74 32.86
CA GLU A 250 -2.26 -5.47 33.94
C GLU A 250 -0.83 -5.82 33.53
N THR A 251 0.14 -5.29 34.28
CA THR A 251 1.54 -5.63 34.10
C THR A 251 1.68 -7.13 34.25
N PHE A 252 2.10 -7.80 33.19
CA PHE A 252 2.24 -9.25 33.15
C PHE A 252 3.21 -9.71 34.24
N ASP A 253 2.71 -10.48 35.19
CA ASP A 253 3.52 -11.12 36.21
C ASP A 253 3.79 -12.58 35.81
N PRO A 254 5.02 -12.93 35.37
CA PRO A 254 5.36 -14.29 34.97
C PRO A 254 5.24 -15.31 36.11
N ALA A 255 5.20 -14.88 37.37
CA ALA A 255 5.08 -15.77 38.52
C ALA A 255 3.63 -16.25 38.77
N THR A 256 2.64 -15.48 38.33
CA THR A 256 1.21 -15.77 38.55
C THR A 256 0.43 -16.02 37.25
N ALA A 257 1.05 -15.80 36.10
CA ALA A 257 0.43 -15.96 34.80
C ALA A 257 0.09 -17.42 34.45
N THR A 258 -1.13 -17.63 33.95
CA THR A 258 -1.52 -18.91 33.34
C THR A 258 -0.83 -19.10 31.99
N LEU A 259 -0.75 -20.35 31.50
CA LEU A 259 -0.13 -20.64 30.20
C LEU A 259 -0.80 -19.88 29.04
N SER A 260 -2.12 -19.63 29.11
CA SER A 260 -2.83 -18.81 28.13
C SER A 260 -2.44 -17.32 28.23
N GLN A 261 -2.30 -16.77 29.43
CA GLN A 261 -1.82 -15.40 29.64
C GLN A 261 -0.37 -15.23 29.20
N THR A 262 0.48 -16.23 29.41
CA THR A 262 1.87 -16.24 28.94
C THR A 262 1.95 -16.30 27.41
N LEU A 263 1.10 -17.10 26.76
CA LEU A 263 1.02 -17.12 25.30
C LEU A 263 0.46 -15.80 24.75
N GLU A 264 -0.60 -15.26 25.35
CA GLU A 264 -1.17 -13.97 24.93
C GLU A 264 -0.14 -12.84 25.10
N TYR A 265 0.59 -12.82 26.20
CA TYR A 265 1.64 -11.83 26.42
C TYR A 265 2.78 -11.96 25.39
N ASN A 266 3.26 -13.17 25.09
CA ASN A 266 4.35 -13.34 24.13
C ASN A 266 3.93 -13.11 22.67
N PHE A 267 2.69 -13.46 22.29
CA PHE A 267 2.23 -13.39 20.90
C PHE A 267 1.34 -12.19 20.58
N TYR A 268 0.79 -11.48 21.57
CA TYR A 268 -0.12 -10.35 21.37
C TYR A 268 0.31 -9.06 22.08
N ASN A 269 1.37 -9.03 22.91
CA ASN A 269 1.89 -7.80 23.53
C ASN A 269 2.71 -6.92 22.57
N PHE A 270 2.21 -6.73 21.35
CA PHE A 270 2.80 -5.80 20.38
C PHE A 270 2.44 -4.35 20.73
N THR A 271 3.42 -3.45 20.55
CA THR A 271 3.17 -2.00 20.62
C THR A 271 2.11 -1.57 19.60
N GLN A 272 1.41 -0.46 19.84
CA GLN A 272 0.39 0.02 18.90
C GLN A 272 0.91 0.29 17.50
N ARG A 273 2.16 0.73 17.41
CA ARG A 273 2.91 0.88 16.16
C ARG A 273 3.00 -0.45 15.43
N THR A 274 3.48 -1.49 16.10
CA THR A 274 3.64 -2.82 15.51
C THR A 274 2.30 -3.43 15.12
N ARG A 275 1.25 -3.26 15.95
CA ARG A 275 -0.12 -3.68 15.61
C ARG A 275 -0.65 -2.99 14.35
N THR A 276 -0.45 -1.67 14.25
CA THR A 276 -0.85 -0.89 13.07
C THR A 276 -0.08 -1.36 11.84
N LEU A 277 1.22 -1.60 11.96
CA LEU A 277 2.04 -2.11 10.86
C LEU A 277 1.57 -3.50 10.39
N ILE A 278 1.29 -4.41 11.31
CA ILE A 278 0.74 -5.74 11.00
C ILE A 278 -0.60 -5.60 10.28
N GLN A 279 -1.52 -4.79 10.82
CA GLN A 279 -2.83 -4.56 10.23
C GLN A 279 -2.72 -4.00 8.80
N GLN A 280 -1.91 -2.96 8.60
CA GLN A 280 -1.70 -2.37 7.27
C GLN A 280 -1.06 -3.36 6.30
N THR A 281 -0.13 -4.20 6.78
CA THR A 281 0.51 -5.23 5.96
C THR A 281 -0.49 -6.29 5.53
N LEU A 282 -1.36 -6.75 6.44
CA LEU A 282 -2.41 -7.72 6.11
C LEU A 282 -3.41 -7.16 5.10
N ILE A 283 -3.85 -5.92 5.29
CA ILE A 283 -4.76 -5.24 4.35
C ILE A 283 -4.08 -5.09 2.99
N LEU A 284 -2.86 -4.56 2.95
CA LEU A 284 -2.09 -4.40 1.72
C LEU A 284 -1.94 -5.74 0.98
N ASN A 285 -1.50 -6.78 1.68
CA ASN A 285 -1.25 -8.08 1.07
C ASN A 285 -2.53 -8.74 0.57
N ALA A 286 -3.65 -8.59 1.28
CA ALA A 286 -4.95 -9.11 0.81
C ALA A 286 -5.39 -8.42 -0.48
N PHE A 287 -5.37 -7.07 -0.52
CA PHE A 287 -5.74 -6.31 -1.71
C PHE A 287 -4.78 -6.54 -2.88
N LEU A 288 -3.47 -6.58 -2.61
CA LEU A 288 -2.47 -6.83 -3.63
C LEU A 288 -2.66 -8.24 -4.20
N PHE A 289 -2.81 -9.25 -3.34
CA PHE A 289 -2.95 -10.64 -3.78
C PHE A 289 -4.18 -10.81 -4.67
N ILE A 290 -5.36 -10.44 -4.15
CA ILE A 290 -6.63 -10.57 -4.88
C ILE A 290 -6.60 -9.76 -6.18
N GLY A 291 -6.16 -8.50 -6.10
CA GLY A 291 -6.11 -7.61 -7.26
C GLY A 291 -5.10 -8.06 -8.31
N THR A 292 -3.96 -8.61 -7.91
CA THR A 292 -2.94 -9.11 -8.84
C THR A 292 -3.40 -10.40 -9.51
N VAL A 293 -3.95 -11.36 -8.75
CA VAL A 293 -4.52 -12.58 -9.32
C VAL A 293 -5.61 -12.24 -10.33
N GLN A 294 -6.55 -11.38 -9.96
CA GLN A 294 -7.63 -10.96 -10.84
C GLN A 294 -7.10 -10.31 -12.12
N ARG A 295 -6.19 -9.33 -12.01
CA ARG A 295 -5.67 -8.62 -13.19
C ARG A 295 -4.80 -9.50 -14.07
N SER A 296 -3.96 -10.36 -13.50
CA SER A 296 -3.21 -11.35 -14.28
C SER A 296 -4.15 -12.26 -15.07
N MET A 297 -5.24 -12.73 -14.44
CA MET A 297 -6.23 -13.58 -15.11
C MET A 297 -6.97 -12.91 -16.26
N THR A 298 -6.96 -11.57 -16.36
CA THR A 298 -7.53 -10.85 -17.52
C THR A 298 -6.63 -10.90 -18.75
N ILE A 299 -5.37 -11.30 -18.63
CA ILE A 299 -4.43 -11.39 -19.74
C ILE A 299 -4.63 -12.73 -20.47
N VAL A 300 -4.54 -12.74 -21.79
CA VAL A 300 -4.63 -13.96 -22.61
C VAL A 300 -3.49 -14.92 -22.26
N GLY A 301 -3.81 -16.22 -22.18
CA GLY A 301 -2.80 -17.27 -21.95
C GLY A 301 -2.27 -17.38 -20.52
N THR A 302 -2.91 -16.75 -19.52
CA THR A 302 -2.51 -16.90 -18.12
C THR A 302 -3.29 -17.99 -17.39
N ASP A 303 -2.56 -18.81 -16.63
CA ASP A 303 -3.13 -19.78 -15.67
C ASP A 303 -3.26 -19.20 -14.25
N ILE A 304 -4.24 -19.72 -13.50
CA ILE A 304 -4.55 -19.30 -12.13
C ILE A 304 -3.43 -19.65 -11.15
N ILE A 305 -2.75 -20.79 -11.34
CA ILE A 305 -1.64 -21.22 -10.48
C ILE A 305 -0.48 -20.23 -10.63
N GLY A 306 -0.15 -19.86 -11.87
CA GLY A 306 0.86 -18.85 -12.13
C GLY A 306 0.47 -17.48 -11.57
N ALA A 307 -0.79 -17.07 -11.70
CA ALA A 307 -1.27 -15.78 -11.18
C ALA A 307 -1.13 -15.71 -9.65
N VAL A 308 -1.47 -16.80 -8.95
CA VAL A 308 -1.30 -16.95 -7.50
C VAL A 308 0.17 -16.92 -7.10
N GLY A 309 1.03 -17.68 -7.76
CA GLY A 309 2.46 -17.69 -7.44
C GLY A 309 3.14 -16.34 -7.72
N TYR A 310 2.77 -15.68 -8.82
CA TYR A 310 3.25 -14.35 -9.15
C TYR A 310 2.82 -13.31 -8.10
N ALA A 311 1.55 -13.32 -7.70
CA ALA A 311 1.06 -12.46 -6.63
C ALA A 311 1.76 -12.75 -5.29
N GLY A 312 2.04 -14.03 -5.00
CA GLY A 312 2.76 -14.47 -3.80
C GLY A 312 4.15 -13.85 -3.66
N MET A 313 4.89 -13.66 -4.75
CA MET A 313 6.19 -12.98 -4.73
C MET A 313 6.09 -11.54 -4.22
N TRP A 314 5.08 -10.80 -4.67
CA TRP A 314 4.86 -9.41 -4.26
C TRP A 314 4.34 -9.30 -2.82
N VAL A 315 3.52 -10.26 -2.39
CA VAL A 315 3.12 -10.41 -0.98
C VAL A 315 4.35 -10.67 -0.09
N ALA A 316 5.26 -11.55 -0.52
CA ALA A 316 6.51 -11.80 0.18
C ALA A 316 7.37 -10.53 0.26
N ALA A 317 7.46 -9.76 -0.83
CA ALA A 317 8.17 -8.48 -0.86
C ALA A 317 7.64 -7.48 0.18
N ASN A 318 6.32 -7.25 0.18
CA ASN A 318 5.69 -6.35 1.15
C ASN A 318 5.85 -6.83 2.60
N THR A 319 5.81 -8.14 2.81
CA THR A 319 6.01 -8.73 4.13
C THR A 319 7.45 -8.50 4.62
N LEU A 320 8.45 -8.69 3.76
CA LEU A 320 9.85 -8.36 4.09
C LEU A 320 10.03 -6.86 4.38
N ILE A 321 9.41 -5.98 3.59
CA ILE A 321 9.42 -4.53 3.84
C ILE A 321 8.81 -4.21 5.21
N ALA A 322 7.66 -4.81 5.54
CA ALA A 322 7.02 -4.63 6.83
C ALA A 322 7.87 -5.14 8.00
N LEU A 323 8.52 -6.31 7.86
CA LEU A 323 9.45 -6.84 8.86
C LEU A 323 10.63 -5.88 9.10
N TRP A 324 11.21 -5.35 8.03
CA TRP A 324 12.25 -4.33 8.11
C TRP A 324 11.76 -3.06 8.83
N PHE A 325 10.56 -2.57 8.50
CA PHE A 325 9.98 -1.41 9.17
C PHE A 325 9.67 -1.67 10.64
N GLY A 326 9.27 -2.88 11.01
CA GLY A 326 9.12 -3.30 12.41
C GLY A 326 10.45 -3.15 13.13
N TRP A 327 11.48 -3.82 12.62
CA TRP A 327 12.83 -3.80 13.17
C TRP A 327 13.41 -2.39 13.32
N VAL A 328 13.29 -1.54 12.29
CA VAL A 328 13.86 -0.17 12.27
C VAL A 328 13.31 0.74 13.37
N GLY A 329 12.10 0.53 13.89
CA GLY A 329 11.60 1.40 14.96
C GLY A 329 11.46 0.74 16.32
N ASP A 330 11.86 -0.52 16.47
CA ASP A 330 12.09 -1.09 17.80
C ASP A 330 13.45 -0.64 18.36
N THR A 331 14.41 -0.28 17.49
CA THR A 331 15.73 0.26 17.89
C THR A 331 15.68 1.69 18.45
N SER A 332 14.51 2.36 18.42
CA SER A 332 14.33 3.69 19.02
C SER A 332 13.72 3.67 20.43
N ALA A 333 13.52 2.48 21.02
CA ALA A 333 12.94 2.34 22.36
C ALA A 333 13.81 2.94 23.50
N ASP A 334 15.08 3.26 23.22
CA ASP A 334 16.00 3.87 24.19
C ASP A 334 15.79 5.37 24.43
N TYR A 335 14.79 5.99 23.78
CA TYR A 335 14.37 7.36 24.11
C TYR A 335 13.27 7.34 25.18
N GLU A 336 13.68 7.12 26.42
CA GLU A 336 12.90 7.60 27.57
C GLU A 336 12.78 9.13 27.46
N PRO A 337 11.56 9.71 27.56
CA PRO A 337 11.43 11.14 27.73
C PRO A 337 12.03 11.51 29.09
N LEU A 338 13.18 12.20 29.07
CA LEU A 338 13.69 12.95 30.22
C LEU A 338 12.70 14.02 30.66
#